data_AF-A0A485D5X1-F1
#
_entry.id   AF-A0A485D5X1-F1
#
_cell.length_a   1.000
_cell.length_b   1.000
_cell.length_c   1.000
_cell.angle_alpha   90.00
_cell.angle_beta   90.00
_cell.angle_gamma   90.00
#
_symmetry.space_group_name_H-M   'P 1'
#
loop_
_entity.id
_entity.type
_entity.pdbx_description
1 polymer ?
#
loop_
_entity_poly.entity_id
_entity_poly.type
_entity_poly.pdbx_seq_one_letter_code
_entity_poly.pdbx_strand_id
1 'polypeptide(L)'
;MGVSAIEVAVGLDEPFYNFRLQRTVRASKELGVYKNQELLNLSYDHTGHSELCTLFLDPEYQKNRNGLFLSKARFLFIAAFRELFSPHLFAELRGRSDEQGNSPFWDALGHHFFDIPFADADRLTGTGMKTFIAELMPAYPIYVSLLPDDAREAIGQVHANTSPARAILEKEGFSWRGSVDIFDGRPVLEGRN
;
A
#
# COMPACT_ATOMS: atom_id res chain seq x y z
N MET A 1 -1.80 -0.61 25.38
CA MET A 1 -1.26 0.70 24.92
C MET A 1 -1.52 0.87 23.42
N GLY A 2 -1.42 2.08 22.86
CA GLY A 2 -1.59 2.31 21.42
C GLY A 2 -0.68 3.43 20.91
N VAL A 3 -0.33 3.37 19.63
CA VAL A 3 0.57 4.32 18.95
C VAL A 3 0.05 4.63 17.56
N SER A 4 0.23 5.88 17.15
CA SER A 4 0.00 6.31 15.78
C SER A 4 1.01 7.35 15.35
N ALA A 5 1.34 7.40 14.05
CA ALA A 5 2.35 8.33 13.54
C ALA A 5 1.86 9.06 12.28
N ILE A 6 2.63 10.08 11.90
CA ILE A 6 2.46 10.82 10.65
C ILE A 6 3.86 11.08 10.11
N GLU A 7 4.08 10.80 8.84
CA GLU A 7 5.27 11.24 8.12
C GLU A 7 4.93 12.48 7.32
N VAL A 8 5.74 13.54 7.46
CA VAL A 8 5.45 14.86 6.88
C VAL A 8 5.49 14.83 5.36
N ALA A 9 6.49 14.16 4.80
CA ALA A 9 6.67 14.03 3.36
C ALA A 9 7.53 12.80 3.08
N VAL A 10 6.96 11.80 2.39
CA VAL A 10 7.70 10.61 1.97
C VAL A 10 8.49 10.89 0.70
N GLY A 11 9.50 10.07 0.40
CA GLY A 11 10.15 10.10 -0.92
C GLY A 11 11.20 11.20 -1.12
N LEU A 12 11.52 11.99 -0.08
CA LEU A 12 12.44 13.13 -0.21
C LEU A 12 13.92 12.74 -0.11
N ASP A 13 14.26 11.88 0.86
CA ASP A 13 15.63 11.37 1.03
C ASP A 13 15.84 10.05 0.29
N GLU A 14 14.88 9.14 0.41
CA GLU A 14 14.85 7.86 -0.30
C GLU A 14 13.54 7.71 -1.08
N PRO A 15 13.55 7.16 -2.31
CA PRO A 15 12.33 7.04 -3.09
C PRO A 15 11.27 6.18 -2.40
N PHE A 16 10.02 6.61 -2.53
CA PHE A 16 8.85 5.86 -2.06
C PHE A 16 8.23 5.11 -3.24
N TYR A 17 8.36 3.78 -3.23
CA TYR A 17 7.99 2.90 -4.34
C TYR A 17 6.59 2.32 -4.15
N ASN A 18 5.78 2.38 -5.21
CA ASN A 18 4.49 1.67 -5.28
C ASN A 18 4.33 1.04 -6.67
N PHE A 19 3.38 0.12 -6.80
CA PHE A 19 2.81 -0.19 -8.10
C PHE A 19 1.55 0.63 -8.34
N ARG A 20 1.42 1.21 -9.55
CA ARG A 20 0.15 1.73 -10.06
C ARG A 20 -0.49 0.70 -10.98
N LEU A 21 -1.70 0.30 -10.62
CA LEU A 21 -2.58 -0.51 -11.44
C LEU A 21 -3.14 0.33 -12.59
N GLN A 22 -2.66 0.05 -13.81
CA GLN A 22 -3.07 0.76 -15.01
C GLN A 22 -3.88 -0.16 -15.93
N ARG A 23 -5.04 0.32 -16.37
CA ARG A 23 -5.84 -0.36 -17.40
C ARG A 23 -5.31 -0.05 -18.79
N THR A 24 -5.16 -1.08 -19.60
CA THR A 24 -4.80 -0.97 -21.02
C THR A 24 -5.76 -1.80 -21.87
N VAL A 25 -5.94 -1.41 -23.11
CA VAL A 25 -6.74 -2.15 -24.09
C VAL A 25 -5.81 -2.73 -25.14
N ARG A 26 -5.95 -4.03 -25.41
CA ARG A 26 -5.34 -4.69 -26.57
C ARG A 26 -6.45 -5.10 -27.52
N ALA A 27 -6.41 -4.54 -28.73
CA ALA A 27 -7.38 -4.84 -29.77
C ALA A 27 -6.66 -5.39 -31.01
N SER A 28 -7.18 -6.49 -31.55
CA SER A 28 -6.82 -6.99 -32.87
C SER A 28 -8.10 -7.11 -33.69
N LYS A 29 -8.23 -6.25 -34.70
CA LYS A 29 -9.39 -6.25 -35.59
C LYS A 29 -9.48 -7.55 -36.39
N GLU A 30 -8.34 -8.07 -36.84
CA GLU A 30 -8.24 -9.30 -37.64
C GLU A 30 -8.71 -10.52 -36.83
N LEU A 31 -8.32 -10.60 -35.56
CA LEU A 31 -8.72 -11.70 -34.68
C LEU A 31 -10.05 -11.45 -33.97
N GLY A 32 -10.69 -10.29 -34.17
CA GLY A 32 -11.89 -9.90 -33.43
C GLY A 32 -11.66 -9.78 -31.91
N VAL A 33 -10.41 -9.56 -31.48
CA VAL A 33 -10.05 -9.51 -30.06
C VAL A 33 -10.14 -8.08 -29.56
N TYR A 34 -10.82 -7.90 -28.44
CA TYR A 34 -10.78 -6.68 -27.64
C TYR A 34 -10.65 -7.09 -26.17
N LYS A 35 -9.47 -6.88 -25.58
CA LYS A 35 -9.19 -7.28 -24.20
C LYS A 35 -8.76 -6.09 -23.38
N ASN A 36 -9.51 -5.84 -22.30
CA ASN A 36 -9.06 -4.99 -21.21
C ASN A 36 -8.07 -5.81 -20.37
N GLN A 37 -6.91 -5.24 -20.12
CA GLN A 37 -5.87 -5.83 -19.28
C GLN A 37 -5.44 -4.82 -18.23
N GLU A 38 -4.91 -5.34 -17.12
CA GLU A 38 -4.36 -4.53 -16.05
C GLU A 38 -2.86 -4.79 -15.93
N LEU A 39 -2.10 -3.72 -15.73
CA LEU A 39 -0.65 -3.71 -15.61
C LEU A 39 -0.27 -3.11 -14.25
N LEU A 40 0.67 -3.75 -13.55
CA LEU A 40 1.37 -3.14 -12.42
C LEU A 40 2.58 -2.39 -12.97
N ASN A 41 2.58 -1.06 -12.82
CA ASN A 41 3.68 -0.21 -13.25
C ASN A 41 4.37 0.35 -12.01
N LEU A 42 5.70 0.24 -11.91
CA LEU A 42 6.43 0.88 -10.83
C LEU A 42 6.20 2.40 -10.89
N SER A 43 5.94 3.00 -9.74
CA SER A 43 5.53 4.39 -9.60
C SER A 43 6.13 5.02 -8.34
N TYR A 44 6.18 6.35 -8.36
CA TYR A 44 6.69 7.25 -7.31
C TYR A 44 5.68 8.36 -6.95
N ASP A 45 4.40 8.16 -7.28
CA ASP A 45 3.38 9.22 -7.27
C ASP A 45 3.13 9.87 -5.91
N HIS A 46 3.56 9.23 -4.80
CA HIS A 46 3.39 9.74 -3.45
C HIS A 46 4.57 10.58 -2.95
N THR A 47 5.61 10.77 -3.77
CA THR A 47 6.76 11.60 -3.39
C THR A 47 6.31 13.00 -2.98
N GLY A 48 6.66 13.41 -1.77
CA GLY A 48 6.27 14.69 -1.18
C GLY A 48 4.87 14.71 -0.57
N HIS A 49 4.14 13.59 -0.53
CA HIS A 49 2.86 13.49 0.17
C HIS A 49 3.06 13.14 1.65
N SER A 50 2.12 13.57 2.50
CA SER A 50 2.17 13.19 3.92
C SER A 50 1.50 11.83 4.12
N GLU A 51 2.11 10.97 4.93
CA GLU A 51 1.60 9.64 5.20
C GLU A 51 0.98 9.55 6.59
N LEU A 52 -0.22 8.98 6.68
CA LEU A 52 -0.80 8.49 7.92
C LEU A 52 -0.24 7.09 8.25
N CYS A 53 1.05 7.02 8.54
CA CYS A 53 1.72 5.77 8.89
C CYS A 53 1.34 5.31 10.31
N THR A 54 1.76 4.10 10.70
CA THR A 54 1.56 3.47 12.02
C THR A 54 0.16 3.68 12.63
N LEU A 55 -0.64 2.63 12.72
CA LEU A 55 -1.84 2.63 13.57
C LEU A 55 -1.92 1.30 14.30
N PHE A 56 -1.44 1.29 15.53
CA PHE A 56 -1.39 0.09 16.35
C PHE A 56 -2.11 0.32 17.67
N LEU A 57 -2.95 -0.64 18.02
CA LEU A 57 -3.51 -0.78 19.36
C LEU A 57 -3.34 -2.21 19.81
N ASP A 58 -2.85 -2.35 21.04
CA ASP A 58 -2.92 -3.59 21.78
C ASP A 58 -4.37 -4.15 21.76
N PRO A 59 -4.58 -5.45 21.47
CA PRO A 59 -5.91 -6.06 21.39
C PRO A 59 -6.83 -5.75 22.57
N GLU A 60 -6.30 -5.67 23.80
CA GLU A 60 -7.11 -5.37 24.99
C GLU A 60 -7.70 -3.96 24.98
N TYR A 61 -7.12 -3.07 24.17
CA TYR A 61 -7.51 -1.68 23.99
C TYR A 61 -8.26 -1.42 22.69
N GLN A 62 -8.50 -2.43 21.84
CA GLN A 62 -9.32 -2.34 20.62
C GLN A 62 -10.83 -2.32 20.94
N LYS A 63 -11.22 -1.46 21.89
CA LYS A 63 -12.59 -1.26 22.38
C LYS A 63 -12.90 0.23 22.49
N ASN A 64 -14.16 0.56 22.77
CA ASN A 64 -14.59 1.92 23.10
C ASN A 64 -14.17 3.01 22.09
N ARG A 65 -14.02 2.65 20.81
CA ARG A 65 -13.59 3.54 19.73
C ARG A 65 -12.16 4.10 19.89
N ASN A 66 -11.31 3.46 20.69
CA ASN A 66 -9.91 3.89 20.86
C ASN A 66 -9.13 3.94 19.53
N GLY A 67 -9.39 3.00 18.60
CA GLY A 67 -8.79 3.03 17.27
C GLY A 67 -9.22 4.24 16.43
N LEU A 68 -10.49 4.62 16.53
CA LEU A 68 -10.98 5.83 15.89
C LEU A 68 -10.35 7.08 16.52
N PHE A 69 -10.24 7.12 17.85
CA PHE A 69 -9.60 8.24 18.55
C PHE A 69 -8.16 8.43 18.08
N LEU A 70 -7.34 7.38 18.07
CA LEU A 70 -5.96 7.47 17.59
C LEU A 70 -5.89 7.91 16.12
N SER A 71 -6.74 7.36 15.25
CA SER A 71 -6.76 7.81 13.86
C SER A 71 -7.16 9.29 13.73
N LYS A 72 -8.16 9.75 14.50
CA LYS A 72 -8.63 11.15 14.51
C LYS A 72 -7.62 12.11 15.10
N ALA A 73 -6.83 11.70 16.08
CA ALA A 73 -5.77 12.53 16.65
C ALA A 73 -4.77 12.97 15.57
N ARG A 74 -4.41 12.09 14.63
CA ARG A 74 -3.56 12.43 13.48
C ARG A 74 -4.18 13.49 12.59
N PHE A 75 -5.45 13.33 12.23
CA PHE A 75 -6.18 14.32 11.43
C PHE A 75 -6.29 15.68 12.12
N LEU A 76 -6.58 15.70 13.43
CA LEU A 76 -6.64 16.92 14.22
C LEU A 76 -5.28 17.61 14.28
N PHE A 77 -4.19 16.85 14.41
CA PHE A 77 -2.83 17.38 14.38
C PHE A 77 -2.51 18.02 13.01
N ILE A 78 -2.80 17.32 11.90
CA ILE A 78 -2.62 17.86 10.55
C ILE A 78 -3.46 19.14 10.35
N ALA A 79 -4.70 19.16 10.82
CA ALA A 79 -5.57 20.32 10.72
C ALA A 79 -5.07 21.53 11.52
N ALA A 80 -4.41 21.30 12.66
CA ALA A 80 -3.84 22.35 13.50
C ALA A 80 -2.57 22.97 12.93
N PHE A 81 -1.84 22.24 12.08
CA PHE A 81 -0.53 22.64 11.53
C PHE A 81 -0.46 22.41 10.02
N ARG A 82 -1.51 22.79 9.27
CA ARG A 82 -1.69 22.43 7.85
C ARG A 82 -0.52 22.82 6.97
N GLU A 83 0.15 23.92 7.28
CA GLU A 83 1.31 24.45 6.56
C GLU A 83 2.53 23.52 6.60
N LEU A 84 2.60 22.62 7.59
CA LEU A 84 3.67 21.65 7.72
C LEU A 84 3.42 20.40 6.86
N PHE A 85 2.20 20.18 6.37
CA PHE A 85 1.81 18.94 5.69
C PHE A 85 1.41 19.17 4.24
N SER A 86 1.72 18.19 3.39
CA SER A 86 1.24 18.16 2.01
C SER A 86 -0.30 18.15 1.96
N PRO A 87 -0.93 18.88 1.01
CA PRO A 87 -2.38 18.81 0.80
C PRO A 87 -2.86 17.43 0.36
N HIS A 88 -1.93 16.57 -0.07
CA HIS A 88 -2.16 15.18 -0.41
C HIS A 88 -1.75 14.30 0.77
N LEU A 89 -2.71 13.50 1.23
CA LEU A 89 -2.50 12.51 2.28
C LEU A 89 -2.66 11.12 1.69
N PHE A 90 -1.92 10.16 2.23
CA PHE A 90 -2.17 8.76 1.94
C PHE A 90 -1.92 7.88 3.17
N ALA A 91 -2.33 6.62 3.09
CA ALA A 91 -2.05 5.60 4.10
C ALA A 91 -1.86 4.24 3.44
N GLU A 92 -0.79 3.54 3.79
CA GLU A 92 -0.60 2.13 3.48
C GLU A 92 -1.26 1.26 4.56
N LEU A 93 -2.07 0.31 4.11
CA LEU A 93 -2.83 -0.56 5.00
C LEU A 93 -2.37 -2.00 4.82
N ARG A 94 -1.82 -2.64 5.86
CA ARG A 94 -1.30 -4.03 5.80
C ARG A 94 -2.15 -4.94 4.88
N GLY A 95 -1.47 -5.58 3.92
CA GLY A 95 -2.09 -6.40 2.89
C GLY A 95 -2.53 -7.77 3.36
N ARG A 96 -3.24 -8.48 2.48
CA ARG A 96 -3.68 -9.85 2.72
C ARG A 96 -2.47 -10.76 2.95
N SER A 97 -2.47 -11.46 4.07
CA SER A 97 -1.54 -12.55 4.40
C SER A 97 -2.33 -13.70 5.03
N ASP A 98 -1.80 -14.91 4.95
CA ASP A 98 -2.37 -16.08 5.62
C ASP A 98 -2.04 -16.10 7.13
N GLU A 99 -2.52 -17.13 7.84
CA GLU A 99 -2.27 -17.29 9.29
C GLU A 99 -0.80 -17.55 9.63
N GLN A 100 -0.01 -18.03 8.66
CA GLN A 100 1.42 -18.23 8.79
C GLN A 100 2.22 -16.96 8.44
N GLY A 101 1.55 -15.91 7.97
CA GLY A 101 2.15 -14.64 7.58
C GLY A 101 2.66 -14.60 6.14
N ASN A 102 2.34 -15.58 5.30
CA ASN A 102 2.72 -15.57 3.88
C ASN A 102 1.82 -14.64 3.09
N SER A 103 2.39 -13.96 2.09
CA SER A 103 1.64 -13.09 1.18
C SER A 103 1.57 -13.74 -0.21
N PRO A 104 0.38 -14.06 -0.74
CA PRO A 104 0.24 -14.64 -2.07
C PRO A 104 0.77 -13.69 -3.16
N PHE A 105 0.70 -12.37 -2.94
CA PHE A 105 1.27 -11.40 -3.85
C PHE A 105 2.81 -11.44 -3.85
N TRP A 106 3.42 -11.54 -2.67
CA TRP A 106 4.88 -11.67 -2.55
C TRP A 106 5.38 -12.94 -3.23
N ASP A 107 4.74 -14.08 -2.95
CA ASP A 107 5.15 -15.38 -3.46
C ASP A 107 5.06 -15.47 -4.99
N ALA A 108 4.06 -14.79 -5.58
CA ALA A 108 3.85 -14.75 -7.02
C ALA A 108 4.71 -13.72 -7.76
N LEU A 109 5.30 -12.75 -7.06
CA LEU A 109 6.02 -11.65 -7.70
C LEU A 109 7.36 -11.36 -7.03
N GLY A 110 7.34 -10.78 -5.83
CA GLY A 110 8.54 -10.28 -5.16
C GLY A 110 9.56 -11.38 -4.92
N HIS A 111 9.15 -12.56 -4.48
CA HIS A 111 10.07 -13.66 -4.20
C HIS A 111 10.97 -14.03 -5.40
N HIS A 112 10.47 -13.87 -6.63
CA HIS A 112 11.25 -14.14 -7.86
C HIS A 112 12.41 -13.16 -8.11
N PHE A 113 12.40 -11.98 -7.49
CA PHE A 113 13.44 -10.96 -7.65
C PHE A 113 14.39 -10.87 -6.46
N PHE A 114 13.86 -11.08 -5.25
CA PHE A 114 14.59 -10.84 -4.01
C PHE A 114 15.17 -12.11 -3.36
N ASP A 115 14.71 -13.31 -3.74
CA ASP A 115 15.15 -14.62 -3.23
C ASP A 115 15.23 -14.72 -1.68
N ILE A 116 14.33 -14.00 -1.00
CA ILE A 116 14.16 -14.00 0.46
C ILE A 116 12.69 -14.21 0.86
N PRO A 117 12.43 -14.68 2.09
CA PRO A 117 11.07 -14.75 2.63
C PRO A 117 10.43 -13.37 2.79
N PHE A 118 9.09 -13.30 2.70
CA PHE A 118 8.33 -12.05 2.87
C PHE A 118 8.65 -11.35 4.19
N ALA A 119 8.70 -12.11 5.29
CA ALA A 119 8.99 -11.59 6.63
C ALA A 119 10.37 -10.91 6.71
N ASP A 120 11.36 -11.38 5.96
CA ASP A 120 12.66 -10.74 5.89
C ASP A 120 12.63 -9.48 5.05
N ALA A 121 11.94 -9.50 3.89
CA ALA A 121 11.75 -8.32 3.06
C ALA A 121 11.04 -7.18 3.83
N ASP A 122 9.94 -7.50 4.52
CA ASP A 122 9.16 -6.55 5.34
C ASP A 122 9.97 -6.04 6.54
N ARG A 123 10.83 -6.88 7.13
CA ARG A 123 11.74 -6.45 8.20
C ARG A 123 12.82 -5.50 7.69
N LEU A 124 13.44 -5.79 6.54
CA LEU A 124 14.50 -4.95 5.96
C LEU A 124 13.98 -3.55 5.61
N THR A 125 12.80 -3.48 5.01
CA THR A 125 12.13 -2.20 4.70
C THR A 125 11.74 -1.45 5.96
N GLY A 126 11.23 -2.15 6.98
CA GLY A 126 10.91 -1.58 8.30
C GLY A 126 12.14 -1.03 9.04
N THR A 127 13.34 -1.53 8.75
CA THR A 127 14.60 -0.97 9.29
C THR A 127 15.18 0.19 8.48
N GLY A 128 14.50 0.63 7.41
CA GLY A 128 14.90 1.75 6.57
C GLY A 128 15.90 1.41 5.47
N MET A 129 16.18 0.12 5.23
CA MET A 129 17.11 -0.27 4.16
C MET A 129 16.33 -0.41 2.86
N LYS A 130 16.20 0.64 2.04
CA LYS A 130 15.40 0.60 0.79
C LYS A 130 16.22 0.47 -0.49
N THR A 131 17.54 0.53 -0.40
CA THR A 131 18.45 0.52 -1.57
C THR A 131 18.27 -0.73 -2.44
N PHE A 132 18.07 -1.89 -1.81
CA PHE A 132 17.91 -3.17 -2.49
C PHE A 132 16.66 -3.24 -3.39
N ILE A 133 15.64 -2.40 -3.10
CA ILE A 133 14.41 -2.30 -3.91
C ILE A 133 14.75 -1.76 -5.29
N ALA A 134 15.52 -0.69 -5.36
CA ALA A 134 15.92 -0.06 -6.62
C ALA A 134 16.73 -1.02 -7.51
N GLU A 135 17.51 -1.90 -6.88
CA GLU A 135 18.42 -2.84 -7.54
C GLU A 135 17.71 -4.08 -8.10
N LEU A 136 16.62 -4.51 -7.46
CA LEU A 136 15.99 -5.80 -7.73
C LEU A 136 14.58 -5.70 -8.33
N MET A 137 13.91 -4.55 -8.21
CA MET A 137 12.55 -4.41 -8.73
C MET A 137 12.48 -4.49 -10.26
N PRO A 138 11.42 -5.11 -10.82
CA PRO A 138 11.23 -5.18 -12.26
C PRO A 138 11.07 -3.79 -12.87
N ALA A 139 11.90 -3.50 -13.86
CA ALA A 139 11.90 -2.23 -14.59
C ALA A 139 10.72 -2.06 -15.57
N TYR A 140 10.01 -3.15 -15.89
CA TYR A 140 8.95 -3.17 -16.89
C TYR A 140 7.58 -3.52 -16.28
N PRO A 141 6.48 -3.06 -16.90
CA PRO A 141 5.14 -3.35 -16.40
C PRO A 141 4.82 -4.84 -16.36
N ILE A 142 4.18 -5.28 -15.28
CA ILE A 142 3.78 -6.68 -15.09
C ILE A 142 2.30 -6.82 -15.43
N TYR A 143 1.99 -7.78 -16.30
CA TYR A 143 0.61 -8.14 -16.57
C TYR A 143 -0.01 -8.86 -15.39
N VAL A 144 -1.06 -8.28 -14.80
CA VAL A 144 -1.81 -8.89 -13.70
C VAL A 144 -2.38 -10.24 -14.12
N SER A 145 -2.75 -10.39 -15.40
CA SER A 145 -3.26 -11.66 -15.94
C SER A 145 -2.23 -12.80 -16.01
N LEU A 146 -0.94 -12.52 -15.77
CA LEU A 146 0.11 -13.55 -15.70
C LEU A 146 0.35 -14.02 -14.26
N LEU A 147 -0.21 -13.33 -13.27
CA LEU A 147 -0.12 -13.75 -11.88
C LEU A 147 -1.12 -14.88 -11.60
N PRO A 148 -0.82 -15.79 -10.66
CA PRO A 148 -1.78 -16.76 -10.13
C PRO A 148 -3.03 -16.07 -9.56
N ASP A 149 -4.16 -16.76 -9.54
CA ASP A 149 -5.46 -16.17 -9.18
C ASP A 149 -5.50 -15.63 -7.75
N ASP A 150 -4.87 -16.31 -6.80
CA ASP A 150 -4.78 -15.88 -5.39
C ASP A 150 -3.99 -14.57 -5.23
N ALA A 151 -2.89 -14.41 -5.97
CA ALA A 151 -2.11 -13.17 -6.03
C ALA A 151 -2.92 -12.04 -6.65
N ARG A 152 -3.67 -12.31 -7.73
CA ARG A 152 -4.57 -11.33 -8.37
C ARG A 152 -5.67 -10.87 -7.42
N GLU A 153 -6.24 -11.79 -6.65
CA GLU A 153 -7.25 -11.48 -5.63
C GLU A 153 -6.69 -10.72 -4.43
N ALA A 154 -5.40 -10.81 -4.15
CA ALA A 154 -4.77 -10.08 -3.05
C ALA A 154 -4.51 -8.60 -3.36
N ILE A 155 -4.40 -8.22 -4.64
CA ILE A 155 -4.14 -6.84 -5.07
C ILE A 155 -5.22 -5.89 -4.53
N GLY A 156 -4.79 -4.88 -3.77
CA GLY A 156 -5.67 -3.86 -3.20
C GLY A 156 -6.53 -4.35 -2.02
N GLN A 157 -6.27 -5.57 -1.52
CA GLN A 157 -6.95 -6.11 -0.35
C GLN A 157 -6.15 -5.88 0.92
N VAL A 158 -6.88 -5.63 2.01
CA VAL A 158 -6.30 -5.47 3.35
C VAL A 158 -6.39 -6.79 4.12
N HIS A 159 -5.49 -6.98 5.09
CA HIS A 159 -5.63 -8.04 6.08
C HIS A 159 -6.95 -7.91 6.87
N ALA A 160 -7.52 -9.02 7.33
CA ALA A 160 -8.79 -9.01 8.09
C ALA A 160 -8.74 -8.07 9.32
N ASN A 161 -7.62 -8.10 10.06
CA ASN A 161 -7.39 -7.21 11.22
C ASN A 161 -7.23 -5.73 10.85
N THR A 162 -7.04 -5.41 9.57
CA THR A 162 -6.86 -4.04 9.06
C THR A 162 -8.16 -3.45 8.51
N SER A 163 -9.18 -4.27 8.24
CA SER A 163 -10.49 -3.83 7.75
C SER A 163 -11.13 -2.70 8.59
N PRO A 164 -11.06 -2.70 9.94
CA PRO A 164 -11.58 -1.58 10.73
C PRO A 164 -10.86 -0.25 10.48
N ALA A 165 -9.53 -0.29 10.28
CA ALA A 165 -8.73 0.90 9.98
C ALA A 165 -9.07 1.47 8.60
N ARG A 166 -9.23 0.58 7.60
CA ARG A 166 -9.71 0.95 6.26
C ARG A 166 -11.04 1.71 6.33
N ALA A 167 -12.02 1.16 7.05
CA ALA A 167 -13.34 1.76 7.19
C ALA A 167 -13.32 3.12 7.90
N ILE A 168 -12.35 3.37 8.80
CA ILE A 168 -12.16 4.70 9.40
C ILE A 168 -11.71 5.69 8.32
N LEU A 169 -10.68 5.35 7.54
CA LEU A 169 -10.15 6.24 6.50
C LEU A 169 -11.17 6.53 5.39
N GLU A 170 -11.90 5.51 4.93
CA GLU A 170 -12.93 5.68 3.90
C GLU A 170 -14.05 6.64 4.36
N LYS A 171 -14.40 6.64 5.66
CA LYS A 171 -15.33 7.63 6.23
C LYS A 171 -14.78 9.05 6.27
N GLU A 172 -13.47 9.20 6.29
CA GLU A 172 -12.78 10.50 6.17
C GLU A 172 -12.57 10.93 4.71
N GLY A 173 -13.10 10.17 3.74
CA GLY A 173 -13.04 10.50 2.32
C GLY A 173 -11.79 9.98 1.61
N PHE A 174 -10.99 9.12 2.25
CA PHE A 174 -9.91 8.42 1.58
C PHE A 174 -10.47 7.36 0.63
N SER A 175 -9.81 7.13 -0.49
CA SER A 175 -10.21 6.08 -1.42
C SER A 175 -9.02 5.41 -2.09
N TRP A 176 -9.18 4.13 -2.43
CA TRP A 176 -8.18 3.41 -3.21
C TRP A 176 -8.30 3.80 -4.69
N ARG A 177 -7.18 4.20 -5.30
CA ARG A 177 -7.11 4.69 -6.69
C ARG A 177 -6.15 3.90 -7.57
N GLY A 178 -5.96 2.62 -7.22
CA GLY A 178 -5.13 1.68 -7.99
C GLY A 178 -3.66 1.64 -7.57
N SER A 179 -3.25 2.43 -6.58
CA SER A 179 -1.91 2.38 -5.99
C SER A 179 -1.81 1.22 -4.98
N VAL A 180 -0.79 0.39 -5.08
CA VAL A 180 -0.54 -0.73 -4.15
C VAL A 180 0.94 -0.82 -3.75
N ASP A 181 1.20 -1.38 -2.57
CA ASP A 181 2.57 -1.70 -2.12
C ASP A 181 3.22 -2.74 -3.04
N ILE A 182 4.54 -2.64 -3.16
CA ILE A 182 5.34 -3.49 -4.04
C ILE A 182 5.62 -4.87 -3.44
N PHE A 183 5.47 -5.06 -2.12
CA PHE A 183 5.77 -6.32 -1.45
C PHE A 183 4.56 -7.22 -1.31
N ASP A 184 3.46 -6.72 -0.74
CA ASP A 184 2.27 -7.53 -0.43
C ASP A 184 1.02 -7.14 -1.22
N GLY A 185 1.15 -6.20 -2.16
CA GLY A 185 0.04 -5.74 -3.00
C GLY A 185 -1.02 -4.98 -2.20
N ARG A 186 -0.73 -4.53 -0.98
CA ARG A 186 -1.69 -3.85 -0.12
C ARG A 186 -2.14 -2.52 -0.71
N PRO A 187 -3.38 -2.08 -0.46
CA PRO A 187 -3.87 -0.83 -1.02
C PRO A 187 -3.23 0.38 -0.34
N VAL A 188 -2.90 1.38 -1.17
CA VAL A 188 -2.62 2.74 -0.73
C VAL A 188 -3.92 3.54 -0.83
N LEU A 189 -4.45 4.01 0.30
CA LEU A 189 -5.62 4.89 0.29
C LEU A 189 -5.19 6.35 0.22
N GLU A 190 -5.80 7.12 -0.68
CA GLU A 190 -5.44 8.50 -0.96
C GLU A 190 -6.58 9.45 -0.53
N GLY A 191 -6.22 10.57 0.10
CA GLY A 191 -7.12 11.61 0.58
C GLY A 191 -6.54 13.01 0.38
N ARG A 192 -7.29 14.03 0.82
CA ARG A 192 -6.82 15.41 0.89
C ARG A 192 -7.02 15.96 2.30
N ASN A 193 -6.08 16.79 2.77
CA ASN A 193 -6.15 17.43 4.09
C ASN A 193 -7.08 18.64 4.14
#